data_AF-A0A965HQ28-F1
#
_entry.id   AF-A0A965HQ28-F1
#
_cell.length_a   1.000
_cell.length_b   1.000
_cell.length_c   1.000
_cell.angle_alpha   90.00
_cell.angle_beta   90.00
_cell.angle_gamma   90.00
#
_symmetry.space_group_name_H-M   'P 1'
#
loop_
_entity.id
_entity.type
_entity.pdbx_description
1 polymer ?
#
loop_
_entity_poly.entity_id
_entity_poly.type
_entity_poly.pdbx_seq_one_letter_code
_entity_poly.pdbx_strand_id
1 'polypeptide(L)'
;MDSWLLPLGIFLIAFLYSSVGHAGASGYIAVMALCSIPAQEIRPVTLGLNIVVAILGAWNFIRAGHFSFKLLWPLAVTSIPLAFLGGYLKVPNHLLHLLLGLVLWGSAL
;
A
#
# COMPACT_ATOMS: atom_id res chain seq x y z
N MET A 1 -0.92 -22.75 15.50
CA MET A 1 -1.43 -22.17 14.24
C MET A 1 -0.35 -22.29 13.20
N ASP A 2 -0.71 -22.85 12.05
CA ASP A 2 0.19 -23.53 11.13
C ASP A 2 1.23 -22.58 10.53
N SER A 3 2.51 -22.96 10.61
CA SER A 3 3.65 -22.20 10.07
C SER A 3 3.52 -21.83 8.60
N TRP A 4 2.62 -22.49 7.88
CA TRP A 4 2.33 -22.27 6.46
C TRP A 4 1.26 -21.21 6.16
N LEU A 5 0.44 -20.82 7.14
CA LEU A 5 -0.65 -19.86 6.94
C LEU A 5 -0.14 -18.48 6.53
N LEU A 6 0.92 -18.02 7.18
CA LEU A 6 1.51 -16.71 6.91
C LEU A 6 2.12 -16.61 5.49
N PRO A 7 3.02 -17.52 5.06
CA PRO A 7 3.58 -17.43 3.71
C PRO A 7 2.51 -17.65 2.62
N LEU A 8 1.55 -18.57 2.82
CA LEU A 8 0.43 -18.75 1.88
C LEU A 8 -0.46 -17.50 1.81
N GLY A 9 -0.79 -16.91 2.96
CA GLY A 9 -1.62 -15.71 3.02
C GLY A 9 -0.94 -14.53 2.33
N ILE A 10 0.35 -14.30 2.60
CA ILE A 10 1.13 -13.25 1.93
C ILE A 10 1.21 -13.51 0.42
N PHE A 11 1.47 -14.75 0.00
CA PHE A 11 1.52 -15.12 -1.41
C PHE A 11 0.19 -14.84 -2.12
N LEU A 12 -0.93 -15.25 -1.50
CA LEU A 12 -2.26 -15.07 -2.05
C LEU A 12 -2.65 -13.59 -2.16
N ILE A 13 -2.36 -12.78 -1.13
CA ILE A 13 -2.55 -11.33 -1.18
C ILE A 13 -1.68 -10.70 -2.28
N ALA A 14 -0.40 -11.06 -2.37
CA ALA A 14 0.50 -10.54 -3.39
C ALA A 14 0.01 -10.87 -4.80
N PHE A 15 -0.43 -12.11 -5.03
CA PHE A 15 -0.98 -12.54 -6.32
C PHE A 15 -2.25 -11.75 -6.70
N LEU A 16 -3.21 -11.65 -5.79
CA LEU A 16 -4.48 -10.96 -6.07
C LEU A 16 -4.29 -9.44 -6.25
N TYR A 17 -3.52 -8.79 -5.37
CA TYR A 17 -3.33 -7.34 -5.45
C TYR A 17 -2.47 -6.95 -6.67
N SER A 18 -1.43 -7.72 -6.99
CA SER A 18 -0.62 -7.45 -8.19
C SER A 18 -1.39 -7.66 -9.49
N SER A 19 -2.39 -8.55 -9.52
CA SER A 19 -3.28 -8.72 -10.68
C SER A 19 -4.07 -7.45 -11.04
N VAL A 20 -4.33 -6.59 -10.05
CA VAL A 20 -5.02 -5.29 -10.23
C VAL A 20 -4.01 -4.12 -10.23
N GLY A 21 -2.71 -4.40 -10.04
CA GLY A 21 -1.64 -3.39 -10.03
C GLY A 21 -1.41 -2.71 -8.67
N HIS A 22 -1.98 -3.23 -7.58
CA HIS A 22 -1.73 -2.72 -6.23
C HIS A 22 -0.65 -3.52 -5.48
N ALA A 23 -0.01 -2.88 -4.49
CA ALA A 23 1.10 -3.46 -3.74
C ALA A 23 0.72 -4.22 -2.45
N GLY A 24 -0.57 -4.38 -2.12
CA GLY A 24 -1.01 -5.38 -1.11
C GLY A 24 -0.97 -4.97 0.36
N ALA A 25 -0.62 -3.72 0.70
CA ALA A 25 -0.41 -3.25 2.08
C ALA A 25 -1.45 -3.70 3.11
N SER A 26 -2.73 -3.41 2.84
CA SER A 26 -3.85 -3.72 3.74
C SER A 26 -3.98 -5.24 3.98
N GLY A 27 -3.79 -6.05 2.94
CA GLY A 27 -3.85 -7.51 3.03
C GLY A 27 -2.70 -8.08 3.86
N TYR A 28 -1.47 -7.56 3.71
CA TYR A 28 -0.33 -8.00 4.53
C TYR A 28 -0.52 -7.70 6.00
N ILE A 29 -1.03 -6.49 6.32
CA ILE A 29 -1.37 -6.10 7.68
C ILE A 29 -2.42 -7.05 8.26
N ALA A 30 -3.48 -7.35 7.50
CA ALA A 30 -4.56 -8.22 7.95
C ALA A 30 -4.07 -9.65 8.23
N VAL A 31 -3.32 -10.26 7.30
CA VAL A 31 -2.77 -11.62 7.48
C VAL A 31 -1.83 -11.68 8.68
N MET A 32 -0.91 -10.72 8.82
CA MET A 32 0.03 -10.69 9.94
C MET A 32 -0.68 -10.43 11.29
N ALA A 33 -1.72 -9.59 11.31
CA ALA A 33 -2.53 -9.35 12.50
C ALA A 33 -3.31 -10.61 12.91
N LEU A 34 -3.88 -11.36 11.96
CA LEU A 34 -4.53 -12.65 12.22
C LEU A 34 -3.54 -13.69 12.77
N CYS A 35 -2.28 -13.65 12.33
CA CYS A 35 -1.19 -14.45 12.88
C CYS A 35 -0.65 -13.93 14.23
N SER A 36 -1.28 -12.92 14.84
CA SER A 36 -0.88 -12.33 16.13
C SER A 36 0.54 -11.74 16.14
N ILE A 37 1.02 -11.23 15.00
CA ILE A 37 2.32 -10.53 14.94
C ILE A 37 2.19 -9.14 15.60
N PRO A 38 3.16 -8.73 16.43
CA PRO A 38 3.16 -7.39 17.04
C PRO A 38 3.12 -6.26 16.00
N ALA A 39 2.33 -5.21 16.25
CA ALA A 39 2.19 -4.09 15.33
C ALA A 39 3.52 -3.35 15.03
N GLN A 40 4.48 -3.41 15.96
CA GLN A 40 5.83 -2.88 15.77
C GLN A 40 6.60 -3.60 14.66
N GLU A 41 6.34 -4.88 14.44
CA GLU A 41 6.95 -5.69 13.38
C GLU A 41 6.15 -5.65 12.08
N ILE A 42 4.81 -5.62 12.17
CA ILE A 42 3.94 -5.55 10.99
C ILE A 42 4.26 -4.35 10.11
N ARG A 43 4.48 -3.17 10.70
CA ARG A 43 4.73 -1.92 9.96
C ARG A 43 5.96 -1.98 9.05
N PRO A 44 7.18 -2.25 9.56
CA PRO A 44 8.36 -2.31 8.72
C PRO A 44 8.30 -3.45 7.70
N VAL A 45 7.77 -4.62 8.06
CA VAL A 45 7.61 -5.75 7.12
C VAL A 45 6.65 -5.40 5.98
N THR A 46 5.49 -4.83 6.30
CA THR A 46 4.50 -4.39 5.30
C THR A 46 5.08 -3.34 4.36
N LEU A 47 5.83 -2.37 4.90
CA LEU A 47 6.47 -1.33 4.09
C LEU A 47 7.51 -1.93 3.13
N GLY A 48 8.36 -2.83 3.63
CA GLY A 48 9.35 -3.53 2.81
C GLY A 48 8.70 -4.31 1.67
N LEU A 49 7.66 -5.10 1.98
CA LEU A 49 6.92 -5.86 0.97
C LEU A 49 6.26 -4.94 -0.08
N ASN A 50 5.64 -3.83 0.34
CA ASN A 50 5.04 -2.88 -0.61
C ASN A 50 6.08 -2.28 -1.56
N ILE A 51 7.25 -1.90 -1.05
CA ILE A 51 8.31 -1.33 -1.89
C ILE A 51 8.76 -2.36 -2.93
N VAL A 52 8.99 -3.61 -2.53
CA VAL A 52 9.39 -4.68 -3.44
C VAL A 52 8.34 -4.91 -4.53
N VAL A 53 7.07 -5.06 -4.15
CA VAL A 53 5.98 -5.33 -5.12
C VAL A 53 5.76 -4.12 -6.04
N ALA A 54 5.83 -2.89 -5.52
CA ALA A 54 5.70 -1.68 -6.32
C ALA A 54 6.84 -1.54 -7.33
N ILE A 55 8.09 -1.84 -6.93
CA ILE A 55 9.24 -1.83 -7.85
C ILE A 55 9.07 -2.88 -8.95
N LEU A 56 8.64 -4.10 -8.60
CA LEU A 56 8.39 -5.15 -9.59
C LEU A 56 7.26 -4.76 -10.57
N GLY A 57 6.20 -4.16 -10.06
CA GLY A 57 5.11 -3.61 -10.89
C GLY A 57 5.60 -2.52 -11.84
N ALA A 58 6.37 -1.56 -11.32
CA ALA A 58 6.98 -0.49 -12.12
C ALA A 58 7.94 -1.05 -13.18
N TRP A 59 8.79 -2.01 -12.81
CA TRP A 59 9.72 -2.66 -13.73
C TRP A 59 8.99 -3.37 -14.87
N ASN A 60 7.95 -4.15 -14.56
CA ASN A 60 7.13 -4.82 -15.57
C ASN A 60 6.45 -3.82 -16.52
N PHE A 61 5.95 -2.70 -15.98
CA PHE A 61 5.33 -1.64 -16.77
C PHE A 61 6.32 -0.93 -17.70
N ILE A 62 7.54 -0.67 -17.22
CA ILE A 62 8.65 -0.13 -18.03
C ILE A 62 9.03 -1.11 -19.14
N ARG A 63 9.19 -2.39 -18.80
CA ARG A 63 9.55 -3.44 -19.76
C ARG A 63 8.48 -3.64 -20.83
N ALA A 64 7.20 -3.45 -20.49
CA ALA A 64 6.09 -3.51 -21.43
C ALA A 64 6.00 -2.29 -22.37
N GLY A 65 6.89 -1.28 -22.23
CA GLY A 65 6.93 -0.10 -23.09
C GLY A 65 5.86 0.95 -22.80
N HIS A 66 5.07 0.78 -21.73
CA HIS A 66 4.01 1.73 -21.35
C HIS A 66 4.50 2.90 -20.49
N PHE A 67 5.81 2.97 -20.21
CA PHE A 67 6.37 4.00 -19.36
C PHE A 67 6.52 5.36 -20.06
N SER A 68 5.89 6.39 -19.49
CA SER A 68 6.02 7.78 -19.94
C SER A 68 6.72 8.63 -18.89
N PHE A 69 8.00 8.92 -19.10
CA PHE A 69 8.75 9.81 -18.20
C PHE A 69 8.16 11.22 -18.15
N LYS A 70 7.56 11.69 -19.25
CA LYS A 70 6.86 12.99 -19.33
C LYS A 70 5.69 13.09 -18.35
N LEU A 71 5.03 11.97 -18.04
CA LEU A 71 3.95 11.93 -17.06
C LEU A 71 4.47 11.71 -15.64
N LEU A 72 5.50 10.87 -15.48
CA LEU A 72 6.06 10.52 -14.18
C LEU A 72 6.72 11.72 -13.48
N TRP A 73 7.55 12.50 -14.17
CA TRP A 73 8.31 13.59 -13.55
C TRP A 73 7.42 14.65 -12.84
N PRO A 74 6.40 15.25 -13.48
CA PRO A 74 5.54 16.22 -12.81
C PRO A 74 4.77 15.60 -11.63
N LEU A 75 4.35 14.35 -11.75
CA LEU A 75 3.70 13.62 -10.65
C LEU A 75 4.67 13.36 -9.50
N ALA A 76 5.90 12.93 -9.76
CA ALA A 76 6.88 12.64 -8.72
C ALA A 76 7.28 13.89 -7.94
N VAL A 77 7.58 14.99 -8.65
CA VAL A 77 8.00 16.26 -8.04
C VAL A 77 6.90 16.88 -7.19
N THR A 78 5.63 16.69 -7.53
CA THR A 78 4.50 17.18 -6.74
C THR A 78 4.08 16.20 -5.64
N SER A 79 3.98 14.91 -5.95
CA SER A 79 3.43 13.91 -5.03
C SER A 79 4.38 13.59 -3.88
N ILE A 80 5.69 13.50 -4.11
CA ILE A 80 6.67 13.17 -3.05
C ILE A 80 6.65 14.22 -1.91
N PRO A 81 6.79 15.54 -2.16
CA PRO A 81 6.77 16.53 -1.09
C PRO A 81 5.39 16.66 -0.44
N LEU A 82 4.29 16.59 -1.20
CA LEU A 82 2.95 16.62 -0.60
C LEU A 82 2.67 15.38 0.27
N ALA A 83 3.11 14.19 -0.13
CA ALA A 83 3.00 12.98 0.68
C ALA A 83 3.84 13.08 1.96
N PHE A 84 5.04 13.68 1.87
CA PHE A 84 5.87 13.94 3.04
C PHE A 84 5.22 14.93 4.01
N LEU A 85 4.71 16.06 3.49
CA LEU A 85 3.95 17.03 4.30
C LEU A 85 2.74 16.38 4.96
N GLY A 86 1.95 15.61 4.20
CA GLY A 86 0.80 14.88 4.71
C GLY A 86 1.16 13.87 5.80
N GLY A 87 2.27 13.15 5.64
CA GLY A 87 2.78 12.20 6.64
C GLY A 87 3.33 12.86 7.92
N TYR A 88 3.79 14.11 7.83
CA TYR A 88 4.26 14.87 8.98
C TYR A 88 3.11 15.45 9.83
N LEU A 89 1.95 15.69 9.22
CA LEU A 89 0.78 16.20 9.92
C LEU A 89 0.25 15.17 10.93
N LYS A 90 0.34 15.50 12.21
CA LYS A 90 -0.31 14.76 13.29
C LYS A 90 -1.77 15.17 13.39
N VAL A 91 -2.61 14.55 12.57
CA VAL A 91 -4.05 14.80 12.57
C VAL A 91 -4.72 14.05 13.74
N PRO A 92 -5.59 14.68 14.54
CA PRO A 92 -6.33 13.98 15.58
C PRO A 92 -7.25 12.91 14.97
N ASN A 93 -7.28 11.71 15.59
CA ASN A 93 -7.99 10.54 15.07
C ASN A 93 -9.46 10.82 14.71
N HIS A 94 -10.17 11.62 15.50
CA HIS A 94 -11.55 12.01 15.23
C HIS A 94 -11.70 12.67 13.85
N LEU A 95 -10.81 13.60 13.51
CA LEU A 95 -10.87 14.32 12.24
C LEU A 95 -10.53 13.39 11.07
N LEU A 96 -9.56 12.49 11.24
CA LEU A 96 -9.21 11.47 10.25
C LEU A 96 -10.41 10.57 9.93
N HIS A 97 -11.09 10.03 10.96
CA HIS A 97 -12.25 9.17 10.79
C HIS A 97 -13.43 9.90 10.15
N LEU A 98 -13.67 11.16 10.51
CA LEU A 98 -14.70 11.99 9.90
C LEU A 98 -14.42 12.22 8.41
N LEU A 99 -13.18 12.60 8.05
CA LEU A 99 -12.79 12.80 6.66
C LEU A 99 -12.90 11.51 5.84
N LEU A 100 -12.41 10.39 6.36
CA LEU A 100 -12.55 9.09 5.72
C LEU A 100 -14.02 8.72 5.51
N GLY A 101 -14.87 8.93 6.52
CA GLY A 101 -16.30 8.68 6.43
C GLY A 101 -16.98 9.50 5.33
N LEU A 102 -16.66 10.80 5.23
CA LEU A 102 -17.20 11.67 4.18
C LEU A 102 -16.77 11.25 2.77
N VAL A 103 -15.50 10.87 2.60
CA VAL A 103 -14.98 10.40 1.30
C VAL A 103 -15.65 9.08 0.88
N LEU A 104 -15.81 8.16 1.82
CA LEU A 104 -16.49 6.88 1.57
C LEU A 104 -17.97 7.08 1.23
N TRP A 105 -18.65 7.99 1.95
CA TRP A 105 -20.04 8.31 1.67
C TRP A 105 -20.21 8.98 0.30
N GLY A 106 -19.32 9.91 -0.05
CA GLY A 106 -19.31 10.57 -1.36
C GLY A 106 -18.98 9.62 -2.52
N SER A 107 -18.18 8.57 -2.29
CA SER A 107 -17.89 7.54 -3.31
C SER A 107 -19.03 6.54 -3.50
N ALA A 108 -19.97 6.48 -2.56
CA ALA A 108 -21.16 5.62 -2.64
C ALA A 108 -22.37 6.29 -3.30
N LEU A 109 -22.29 7.61 -3.54
CA LEU A 109 -23.27 8.42 -4.27
C LEU A 109 -22.90 8.51 -5.75
#